data_AF-A0A4Y2BDU4-F1
#
_entry.id   AF-A0A4Y2BDU4-F1
#
_cell.length_a   1.000
_cell.length_b   1.000
_cell.length_c   1.000
_cell.angle_alpha   90.00
_cell.angle_beta   90.00
_cell.angle_gamma   90.00
#
_symmetry.space_group_name_H-M   'P 1'
#
loop_
_entity.id
_entity.type
_entity.pdbx_description
1 polymer ?
#
loop_
_entity_poly.entity_id
_entity_poly.type
_entity_poly.pdbx_seq_one_letter_code
_entity_poly.pdbx_strand_id
1 'polypeptide(L)'
;MELETEAKKVESTTGERVKTSLDMHHLIQKFDPKVGDITLYLTPFERQMKRAKVPVEMWISNLIGLLSYDMSQLIAREPEEVTEDYDQIKQFLLKRYKLLAEIFRQMFTKHSINADETGKI
;
A
#
# COMPACT_ATOMS: atom_id res chain seq x y z
N MET A 1 53.71 -1.51 31.76
CA MET A 1 53.80 -0.57 30.62
C MET A 1 53.66 -1.42 29.37
N GLU A 2 52.44 -1.58 28.86
CA GLU A 2 51.80 -0.66 27.89
C GLU A 2 52.53 -0.73 26.54
N LEU A 3 51.95 -0.88 25.34
CA LEU A 3 50.60 -0.94 24.75
C LEU A 3 50.86 -1.53 23.33
N GLU A 4 50.20 -2.61 22.90
CA GLU A 4 49.06 -2.64 21.94
C GLU A 4 48.96 -1.49 20.92
N THR A 5 49.02 -1.82 19.62
CA THR A 5 48.37 -1.16 18.45
C THR A 5 48.76 -2.00 17.20
N GLU A 6 47.93 -2.37 16.23
CA GLU A 6 46.56 -2.02 15.89
C GLU A 6 46.04 -3.07 14.89
N ALA A 7 44.97 -3.77 15.25
CA ALA A 7 44.20 -4.57 14.30
C ALA A 7 43.30 -3.62 13.52
N LYS A 8 43.51 -3.50 12.21
CA LYS A 8 42.61 -2.80 11.28
C LYS A 8 41.22 -3.45 11.32
N LYS A 9 40.34 -2.85 12.10
CA LYS A 9 38.91 -3.20 12.19
C LYS A 9 38.22 -2.75 10.91
N VAL A 10 37.76 -3.74 10.16
CA VAL A 10 36.83 -3.63 9.04
C VAL A 10 35.57 -2.91 9.54
N GLU A 11 35.34 -1.68 9.08
CA GLU A 11 34.08 -0.99 9.24
C GLU A 11 33.11 -1.52 8.19
N SER A 12 32.35 -2.55 8.57
CA SER A 12 31.20 -3.02 7.81
C SER A 12 30.05 -2.03 7.98
N THR A 13 29.90 -1.13 7.02
CA THR A 13 28.68 -0.33 6.82
C THR A 13 27.59 -1.24 6.25
N THR A 14 27.04 -2.15 7.07
CA THR A 14 25.88 -2.98 6.72
C THR A 14 24.88 -3.03 7.88
N GLY A 15 24.64 -1.88 8.53
CA GLY A 15 23.72 -1.77 9.67
C GLY A 15 22.46 -0.93 9.44
N GLU A 16 22.34 -0.23 8.30
CA GLU A 16 21.30 0.80 8.09
C GLU A 16 20.27 0.45 7.01
N ARG A 17 20.37 -0.71 6.35
CA ARG A 17 19.48 -1.06 5.21
C ARG A 17 18.20 -1.81 5.60
N VAL A 18 18.06 -2.26 6.85
CA VAL A 18 16.96 -3.17 7.26
C VAL A 18 15.93 -2.52 8.19
N LYS A 19 16.23 -1.35 8.79
CA LYS A 19 15.31 -0.69 9.73
C LYS A 19 14.13 0.03 9.05
N THR A 20 14.29 0.50 7.81
CA THR A 20 13.29 1.33 7.15
C THR A 20 12.03 0.59 6.70
N SER A 21 12.14 -0.64 6.20
CA SER A 21 10.97 -1.41 5.74
C SER A 21 10.14 -1.93 6.92
N LEU A 22 10.78 -2.47 7.96
CA LEU A 22 10.07 -3.07 9.10
C LEU A 22 9.35 -2.00 9.95
N ASP A 23 9.96 -0.82 10.14
CA ASP A 23 9.33 0.27 10.89
C ASP A 23 8.12 0.87 10.14
N MET A 24 8.11 0.86 8.81
CA MET A 24 6.97 1.41 8.07
C MET A 24 5.69 0.58 8.19
N HIS A 25 5.80 -0.75 8.30
CA HIS A 25 4.66 -1.62 8.58
C HIS A 25 4.08 -1.43 10.00
N HIS A 26 4.86 -0.86 10.93
CA HIS A 26 4.38 -0.47 12.26
C HIS A 26 3.81 0.97 12.27
N LEU A 27 4.35 1.86 11.43
CA LEU A 27 3.95 3.27 11.35
C LEU A 27 2.69 3.50 10.49
N ILE A 28 2.46 2.66 9.48
CA ILE A 28 1.30 2.74 8.59
C ILE A 28 0.47 1.47 8.79
N GLN A 29 -0.81 1.65 9.16
CA GLN A 29 -1.72 0.52 9.28
C GLN A 29 -1.98 -0.14 7.92
N LYS A 30 -2.21 -1.45 7.93
CA LYS A 30 -2.65 -2.17 6.74
C LYS A 30 -3.99 -1.61 6.27
N PHE A 31 -4.15 -1.51 4.95
CA PHE A 31 -5.38 -1.03 4.36
C PHE A 31 -6.49 -2.08 4.45
N ASP A 32 -7.65 -1.69 4.98
CA ASP A 32 -8.87 -2.50 4.93
C ASP A 32 -9.81 -2.01 3.81
N PRO A 33 -9.97 -2.79 2.72
CA PRO A 33 -10.80 -2.42 1.58
C PRO A 33 -12.31 -2.37 1.88
N LYS A 34 -12.78 -2.95 3.00
CA LYS A 34 -14.21 -2.99 3.34
C LYS A 34 -14.72 -1.68 3.95
N VAL A 35 -13.84 -0.95 4.60
CA VAL A 35 -14.18 0.26 5.36
C VAL A 35 -13.36 1.49 4.97
N GLY A 36 -12.18 1.29 4.36
CA GLY A 36 -11.24 2.35 4.02
C GLY A 36 -11.46 2.94 2.64
N ASP A 37 -11.28 4.26 2.51
CA ASP A 37 -11.12 4.95 1.22
C ASP A 37 -9.65 4.94 0.81
N ILE A 38 -9.35 4.33 -0.35
CA ILE A 38 -7.99 4.24 -0.87
C ILE A 38 -7.35 5.63 -1.10
N THR A 39 -8.14 6.62 -1.48
CA THR A 39 -7.67 7.99 -1.73
C THR A 39 -7.16 8.63 -0.43
N LEU A 40 -7.92 8.43 0.65
CA LEU A 40 -7.54 8.89 1.98
C LEU A 40 -6.35 8.11 2.53
N TYR A 41 -6.22 6.83 2.16
CA TYR A 41 -5.10 5.98 2.60
C TYR A 41 -3.75 6.35 1.94
N LEU A 42 -3.75 6.71 0.66
CA LEU A 42 -2.51 7.03 -0.05
C LEU A 42 -1.86 8.33 0.47
N THR A 43 -2.65 9.27 0.98
CA THR A 43 -2.15 10.56 1.51
C THR A 43 -1.18 10.40 2.70
N PRO A 44 -1.52 9.69 3.80
CA PRO A 44 -0.57 9.44 4.89
C PRO A 44 0.59 8.54 4.43
N PHE A 45 0.35 7.56 3.54
CA PHE A 45 1.41 6.74 2.98
C PHE A 45 2.49 7.59 2.28
N GLU A 46 2.11 8.44 1.32
CA GLU A 46 3.04 9.30 0.58
C GLU A 46 3.79 10.26 1.52
N ARG A 47 3.08 10.82 2.51
CA ARG A 47 3.68 11.71 3.51
C ARG A 47 4.75 10.99 4.32
N GLN A 48 4.52 9.75 4.72
CA GLN A 48 5.47 8.96 5.49
C GLN A 48 6.68 8.55 4.63
N MET A 49 6.46 8.14 3.38
CA MET A 49 7.57 7.87 2.46
C MET A 49 8.46 9.08 2.23
N LYS A 50 7.86 10.26 2.05
CA LYS A 50 8.59 11.53 1.93
C LYS A 50 9.36 11.89 3.20
N ARG A 51 8.75 11.72 4.38
CA ARG A 51 9.39 11.98 5.68
C ARG A 51 10.57 11.05 5.94
N ALA A 52 10.42 9.77 5.59
CA ALA A 52 11.46 8.76 5.70
C ALA A 52 12.50 8.84 4.56
N LYS A 53 12.33 9.77 3.60
CA LYS A 53 13.21 9.95 2.43
C LYS A 53 13.42 8.65 1.64
N VAL A 54 12.38 7.83 1.55
CA VAL A 54 12.42 6.57 0.81
C VAL A 54 12.46 6.88 -0.69
N PRO A 55 13.37 6.27 -1.47
CA PRO A 55 13.38 6.38 -2.93
C PRO A 55 12.04 5.99 -3.55
N VAL A 56 11.57 6.74 -4.55
CA VAL A 56 10.24 6.51 -5.16
C VAL A 56 10.08 5.11 -5.76
N GLU A 57 11.16 4.55 -6.29
CA GLU A 57 11.26 3.15 -6.78
C GLU A 57 10.89 2.11 -5.72
N MET A 58 11.08 2.42 -4.44
CA MET A 58 10.75 1.53 -3.33
C MET A 58 9.32 1.73 -2.81
N TRP A 59 8.61 2.78 -3.23
CA TRP A 59 7.28 3.07 -2.70
C TRP A 59 6.28 1.97 -3.05
N ILE A 60 6.33 1.47 -4.28
CA ILE A 60 5.39 0.45 -4.77
C ILE A 60 5.56 -0.85 -3.99
N SER A 61 6.79 -1.33 -3.82
CA SER A 61 7.10 -2.52 -3.01
C SER A 61 6.60 -2.39 -1.57
N ASN A 62 6.77 -1.21 -0.96
CA ASN A 62 6.25 -0.97 0.39
C ASN A 62 4.71 -0.88 0.42
N LEU A 63 4.09 -0.28 -0.60
CA LEU A 63 2.64 -0.18 -0.74
C LEU A 63 2.01 -1.58 -0.87
N ILE A 64 2.59 -2.45 -1.69
CA ILE A 64 2.11 -3.84 -1.89
C ILE A 64 2.07 -4.62 -0.57
N GLY A 65 3.04 -4.42 0.33
CA GLY A 65 3.07 -5.07 1.64
C GLY A 65 2.04 -4.52 2.65
N LEU A 66 1.43 -3.38 2.35
CA LEU A 66 0.42 -2.71 3.18
C LEU A 66 -1.01 -2.88 2.65
N LEU A 67 -1.17 -3.22 1.37
CA LEU A 67 -2.45 -3.51 0.74
C LEU A 67 -2.99 -4.91 1.13
N SER A 68 -4.28 -5.10 0.90
CA SER A 68 -4.91 -6.42 0.98
C SER A 68 -4.38 -7.35 -0.11
N TYR A 69 -4.30 -8.65 0.20
CA TYR A 69 -3.78 -9.70 -0.69
C TYR A 69 -4.34 -9.62 -2.13
N ASP A 70 -5.65 -9.45 -2.27
CA ASP A 70 -6.31 -9.39 -3.59
C ASP A 70 -5.77 -8.25 -4.46
N MET A 71 -5.46 -7.09 -3.86
CA MET A 71 -4.90 -5.97 -4.60
C MET A 71 -3.43 -6.17 -4.93
N SER A 72 -2.66 -6.71 -3.99
CA SER A 72 -1.26 -7.06 -4.22
C SER A 72 -1.12 -8.04 -5.40
N GLN A 73 -2.04 -9.00 -5.52
CA GLN A 73 -2.11 -9.92 -6.66
C GLN A 73 -2.47 -9.23 -7.97
N LEU A 74 -3.38 -8.25 -7.94
CA LEU A 74 -3.74 -7.50 -9.13
C LEU A 74 -2.57 -6.65 -9.64
N ILE A 75 -1.84 -5.99 -8.75
CA ILE A 75 -0.65 -5.21 -9.10
C ILE A 75 0.44 -6.13 -9.68
N ALA A 76 0.65 -7.31 -9.11
CA ALA A 76 1.65 -8.28 -9.60
C ALA A 76 1.35 -8.81 -11.03
N ARG A 77 0.16 -8.56 -11.57
CA ARG A 77 -0.24 -8.93 -12.93
C ARG A 77 -0.08 -7.79 -13.94
N GLU A 78 0.15 -6.57 -13.46
CA GLU A 78 0.45 -5.43 -14.32
C GLU A 78 1.88 -5.56 -14.89
N PRO A 79 2.15 -5.04 -16.09
CA PRO A 79 3.49 -5.08 -16.69
C PRO A 79 4.47 -4.22 -15.88
N GLU A 80 5.77 -4.54 -16.00
CA GLU A 80 6.83 -3.86 -15.24
C GLU A 80 6.79 -2.34 -15.45
N GLU A 81 6.59 -1.91 -16.71
CA GLU A 81 6.43 -0.52 -17.15
C GLU A 81 5.37 0.26 -16.36
N VAL A 82 4.31 -0.42 -15.90
CA VAL A 82 3.24 0.16 -15.07
C VAL A 82 3.60 0.10 -13.59
N THR A 83 4.29 -0.97 -13.16
CA THR A 83 4.70 -1.18 -11.76
C THR A 83 6.00 -0.48 -11.36
N GLU A 84 6.68 0.21 -12.29
CA GLU A 84 7.82 1.08 -12.01
C GLU A 84 7.40 2.53 -11.70
N ASP A 85 6.22 2.94 -12.18
CA ASP A 85 5.68 4.28 -11.98
C ASP A 85 4.61 4.31 -10.88
N TYR A 86 4.91 5.05 -9.81
CA TYR A 86 4.00 5.16 -8.66
C TYR A 86 2.67 5.82 -9.03
N ASP A 87 2.67 6.83 -9.90
CA ASP A 87 1.46 7.53 -10.31
C ASP A 87 0.57 6.61 -11.17
N GLN A 88 1.15 5.73 -11.99
CA GLN A 88 0.39 4.70 -12.70
C GLN A 88 -0.30 3.74 -11.73
N ILE A 89 0.43 3.20 -10.75
CA ILE A 89 -0.15 2.32 -9.72
C ILE A 89 -1.20 3.04 -8.89
N LYS A 90 -0.98 4.30 -8.54
CA LYS A 90 -1.96 5.13 -7.85
C LYS A 90 -3.25 5.26 -8.66
N GLN A 91 -3.17 5.60 -9.94
CA GLN A 91 -4.36 5.68 -10.80
C GLN A 91 -5.06 4.33 -10.96
N PHE A 92 -4.31 3.24 -11.09
CA PHE A 92 -4.84 1.88 -11.14
C PHE A 92 -5.66 1.56 -9.88
N LEU A 93 -5.10 1.80 -8.69
CA LEU A 93 -5.76 1.57 -7.41
C LEU A 93 -7.05 2.39 -7.29
N LEU A 94 -7.00 3.68 -7.58
CA LEU A 94 -8.17 4.56 -7.54
C LEU A 94 -9.31 4.04 -8.43
N LYS A 95 -9.01 3.65 -9.67
CA LYS A 95 -10.00 3.09 -10.59
C LYS A 95 -10.56 1.78 -10.08
N ARG A 96 -9.71 0.86 -9.60
CA ARG A 96 -10.12 -0.47 -9.16
C ARG A 96 -11.04 -0.42 -7.95
N TYR A 97 -10.70 0.40 -6.96
CA TYR A 97 -11.50 0.60 -5.76
C TYR A 97 -12.81 1.33 -6.04
N LYS A 98 -12.80 2.32 -6.95
CA LYS A 98 -14.04 2.97 -7.41
C LYS A 98 -15.00 1.97 -8.07
N LEU A 99 -14.48 1.08 -8.93
CA LEU A 99 -15.29 0.01 -9.55
C LEU A 99 -15.85 -0.97 -8.51
N LEU A 100 -15.06 -1.33 -7.50
CA LEU A 100 -15.56 -2.18 -6.40
C LEU A 100 -16.72 -1.49 -5.65
N ALA A 101 -16.54 -0.23 -5.25
CA ALA A 101 -17.58 0.56 -4.59
C ALA A 101 -18.86 0.69 -5.44
N GLU A 102 -18.70 0.87 -6.75
CA GLU A 102 -19.80 0.87 -7.71
C GLU A 102 -20.58 -0.45 -7.71
N ILE A 103 -19.87 -1.58 -7.80
CA ILE A 103 -20.48 -2.92 -7.80
C ILE A 103 -21.24 -3.16 -6.49
N PHE A 104 -20.65 -2.78 -5.34
CA PHE A 104 -21.35 -2.84 -4.05
C PHE A 104 -22.64 -2.02 -4.06
N ARG A 105 -22.58 -0.75 -4.51
CA ARG A 105 -23.77 0.11 -4.59
C ARG A 105 -24.87 -0.48 -5.48
N GLN A 106 -24.51 -1.07 -6.61
CA GLN A 106 -25.46 -1.73 -7.51
C GLN A 106 -26.13 -2.95 -6.87
N MET A 107 -25.39 -3.76 -6.10
CA MET A 107 -25.95 -4.90 -5.37
C MET A 107 -27.00 -4.48 -4.32
N PHE A 108 -26.78 -3.36 -3.63
CA PHE A 108 -27.75 -2.78 -2.68
C PHE A 108 -28.97 -2.14 -3.38
N THR A 109 -28.76 -1.53 -4.54
CA THR A 109 -29.87 -0.91 -5.31
C THR A 109 -30.82 -1.98 -5.86
N LYS A 110 -30.30 -3.12 -6.33
CA LYS A 110 -31.13 -4.24 -6.78
C LYS A 110 -32.00 -4.87 -5.67
N HIS A 111 -31.56 -4.82 -4.41
CA HIS A 111 -32.34 -5.36 -3.29
C HIS A 111 -33.41 -4.39 -2.76
N SER A 112 -33.27 -3.08 -2.96
CA SER A 112 -34.27 -2.10 -2.50
C SER A 112 -35.49 -1.99 -3.42
N ILE A 113 -35.33 -2.26 -4.72
CA ILE A 113 -36.44 -2.19 -5.68
C ILE A 113 -37.43 -3.37 -5.51
N ASN A 114 -36.96 -4.55 -5.12
CA ASN A 114 -37.81 -5.73 -4.93
C ASN A 114 -38.61 -5.72 -3.60
N ALA A 115 -38.26 -4.82 -2.66
CA ALA A 115 -38.97 -4.70 -1.38
C ALA A 115 -40.23 -3.82 -1.47
N ASP A 116 -40.29 -2.90 -2.46
CA ASP A 116 -41.44 -2.01 -2.65
C ASP A 116 -42.61 -2.66 -3.41
N GLU A 117 -42.38 -3.77 -4.12
CA GLU A 117 -43.43 -4.46 -4.90
C GLU A 117 -44.26 -5.48 -4.08
N THR A 118 -43.93 -5.74 -2.81
CA THR A 118 -44.65 -6.72 -1.97
C THR A 118 -45.51 -6.08 -0.87
N GLY A 119 -45.64 -4.74 -0.87
CA GLY A 119 -46.41 -3.97 0.13
C GLY A 119 -47.88 -3.69 -0.22
N LYS A 120 -48.46 -4.39 -1.21
CA LYS A 120 -49.89 -4.29 -1.55
C LYS A 120 -50.54 -5.66 -1.54
N ILE A 121 -50.89 -6.13 -0.35
CA ILE A 121 -51.94 -7.13 -0.14
C ILE A 121 -52.69 -6.80 1.13
#